data_AF-D3XE04-F1
#
_entry.id   AF-D3XE04-F1
#
_cell.length_a   1.000
_cell.length_b   1.000
_cell.length_c   1.000
_cell.angle_alpha   90.00
_cell.angle_beta   90.00
_cell.angle_gamma   90.00
#
_symmetry.space_group_name_H-M   'P 1'
#
loop_
_entity.id
_entity.type
_entity.pdbx_description
1 polymer ?
#
loop_
_entity_poly.entity_id
_entity_poly.type
_entity_poly.pdbx_seq_one_letter_code
_entity_poly.pdbx_strand_id
1 'polypeptide(L)'
;SILALVVAAMIFALMAITSWQDNETNRAILTQLRAINIDSASLQRDVLRAEAGVVANYRPIISRLGALRKNLENLKRLFKQSHLVIGNDFSQLLDKLKVSVDTTDAAVAAFGAQNVLLQDSLASFTRALSILPKMSSTDQTVENSNELGSLMLQFVRQPSPTLSLEISHELDMLQKASGGAEVPIRILAREGRVILSLLPRVNDAVNMIQTSDTAEIAERLERK
;
A
#
# COMPACT_ATOMS: atom_id res chain seq x y z
N SER A 1 -32.80 8.68 58.27
CA SER A 1 -33.61 7.48 57.97
C SER A 1 -32.74 6.46 57.24
N ILE A 2 -32.74 5.19 57.67
CA ILE A 2 -31.95 4.10 57.05
C ILE A 2 -32.17 4.02 55.52
N LEU A 3 -33.40 4.30 55.08
CA LEU A 3 -33.80 4.34 53.67
C LEU A 3 -32.98 5.33 52.81
N ALA A 4 -32.67 6.52 53.34
CA ALA A 4 -31.92 7.55 52.61
C ALA A 4 -30.45 7.14 52.41
N LEU A 5 -29.90 6.39 53.38
CA LEU A 5 -28.52 5.91 53.35
C LEU A 5 -28.35 4.76 52.34
N VAL A 6 -29.37 3.89 52.23
CA VAL A 6 -29.43 2.82 51.22
C VAL A 6 -29.57 3.37 49.81
N VAL A 7 -30.40 4.40 49.61
CA VAL A 7 -30.56 5.07 48.30
C VAL A 7 -29.26 5.77 47.88
N ALA A 8 -28.60 6.49 48.79
CA ALA A 8 -27.32 7.13 48.50
C ALA A 8 -26.24 6.10 48.13
N ALA A 9 -26.14 4.98 48.86
CA ALA A 9 -25.20 3.91 48.57
C ALA A 9 -25.44 3.28 47.18
N MET A 10 -26.69 3.09 46.77
CA MET A 10 -27.01 2.60 45.42
C MET A 10 -26.61 3.58 44.32
N ILE A 11 -26.80 4.89 44.54
CA ILE A 11 -26.38 5.93 43.58
C ILE A 11 -24.86 5.97 43.45
N PHE A 12 -24.12 5.91 44.57
CA PHE A 12 -22.66 5.85 44.55
C PHE A 12 -22.13 4.58 43.89
N ALA A 13 -22.76 3.42 44.16
CA ALA A 13 -22.40 2.17 43.49
C ALA A 13 -22.65 2.25 41.98
N LEU A 14 -23.78 2.83 41.54
CA LEU A 14 -24.04 3.09 40.12
C LEU A 14 -22.98 4.00 39.50
N MET A 15 -22.66 5.13 40.14
CA MET A 15 -21.65 6.08 39.66
C MET A 15 -20.24 5.48 39.62
N ALA A 16 -19.89 4.63 40.58
CA ALA A 16 -18.60 3.93 40.60
C ALA A 16 -18.52 2.89 39.47
N ILE A 17 -19.61 2.18 39.19
CA ILE A 17 -19.67 1.21 38.08
C ILE A 17 -19.58 1.92 36.73
N THR A 18 -20.33 3.02 36.53
CA THR A 18 -20.29 3.78 35.27
C THR A 18 -18.93 4.44 35.05
N SER A 19 -18.34 5.07 36.07
CA SER A 19 -17.03 5.73 35.94
C SER A 19 -15.88 4.73 35.72
N TRP A 20 -15.94 3.54 36.32
CA TRP A 20 -14.97 2.48 36.07
C TRP A 20 -15.08 1.92 34.65
N GLN A 21 -16.31 1.66 34.18
CA GLN A 21 -16.56 1.21 32.82
C GLN A 21 -16.13 2.25 31.77
N ASP A 22 -16.36 3.53 32.01
CA ASP A 22 -15.92 4.61 31.14
C ASP A 22 -14.39 4.69 31.06
N ASN A 23 -13.70 4.50 32.18
CA ASN A 23 -12.23 4.52 32.23
C ASN A 23 -11.60 3.34 31.48
N GLU A 24 -12.14 2.13 31.64
CA GLU A 24 -11.69 0.95 30.88
C GLU A 24 -11.97 1.09 29.38
N THR A 25 -13.13 1.63 29.02
CA THR A 25 -13.51 1.86 27.61
C THR A 25 -12.61 2.92 26.97
N ASN A 26 -12.31 4.02 27.67
CA ASN A 26 -11.40 5.05 27.19
C ASN A 26 -9.96 4.52 27.02
N ARG A 27 -9.46 3.74 27.99
CA ARG A 27 -8.16 3.07 27.88
C ARG A 27 -8.10 2.11 26.68
N ALA A 28 -9.16 1.36 26.45
CA ALA A 28 -9.27 0.48 25.30
C ALA A 28 -9.25 1.25 23.98
N ILE A 29 -9.97 2.38 23.89
CA ILE A 29 -9.97 3.28 22.73
C ILE A 29 -8.56 3.80 22.44
N LEU A 30 -7.88 4.38 23.42
CA LEU A 30 -6.51 4.89 23.27
C LEU A 30 -5.52 3.79 22.87
N THR A 31 -5.71 2.59 23.39
CA THR A 31 -4.88 1.43 23.02
C THR A 31 -5.07 1.04 21.56
N GLN A 32 -6.31 1.08 21.05
CA GLN A 32 -6.60 0.80 19.64
C GLN A 32 -6.04 1.89 18.71
N LEU A 33 -6.17 3.17 19.07
CA LEU A 33 -5.63 4.28 18.29
C LEU A 33 -4.10 4.21 18.18
N ARG A 34 -3.43 3.89 19.30
CA ARG A 34 -1.98 3.70 19.31
C ARG A 34 -1.55 2.51 18.45
N ALA A 35 -2.32 1.42 18.49
CA ALA A 35 -2.06 0.26 17.64
C ALA A 35 -2.22 0.61 16.15
N ILE A 36 -3.26 1.36 15.78
CA ILE A 36 -3.47 1.86 14.41
C ILE A 36 -2.29 2.70 13.93
N ASN A 37 -1.78 3.61 14.77
CA ASN A 37 -0.62 4.44 14.44
C ASN A 37 0.64 3.59 14.18
N ILE A 38 0.94 2.64 15.09
CA ILE A 38 2.10 1.73 14.95
C ILE A 38 2.00 0.85 13.70
N ASP A 39 0.81 0.31 13.43
CA ASP A 39 0.59 -0.55 12.26
C ASP A 39 0.66 0.25 10.96
N SER A 40 0.18 1.49 10.92
CA SER A 40 0.30 2.41 9.78
C SER A 40 1.76 2.72 9.44
N ALA A 41 2.57 3.11 10.43
CA ALA A 41 3.99 3.39 10.23
C ALA A 41 4.78 2.14 9.80
N SER A 42 4.42 0.98 10.37
CA SER A 42 5.03 -0.30 10.00
C SER A 42 4.69 -0.68 8.55
N LEU A 43 3.44 -0.45 8.12
CA LEU A 43 3.00 -0.70 6.75
C LEU A 43 3.76 0.17 5.74
N GLN A 44 3.87 1.47 6.00
CA GLN A 44 4.63 2.41 5.15
C GLN A 44 6.08 1.95 4.97
N ARG A 45 6.75 1.58 6.07
CA ARG A 45 8.12 1.05 6.04
C ARG A 45 8.22 -0.25 5.26
N ASP A 46 7.31 -1.20 5.50
CA ASP A 46 7.37 -2.53 4.90
C ASP A 46 7.09 -2.48 3.39
N VAL A 47 6.27 -1.53 2.93
CA VAL A 47 6.03 -1.25 1.50
C VAL A 47 7.27 -0.67 0.81
N LEU A 48 7.96 0.31 1.42
CA LEU A 48 9.23 0.82 0.86
C LEU A 48 10.30 -0.27 0.74
N ARG A 49 10.35 -1.19 1.71
CA ARG A 49 11.26 -2.35 1.62
C ARG A 49 10.88 -3.29 0.48
N ALA A 50 9.59 -3.49 0.25
CA ALA A 50 9.10 -4.33 -0.84
C ALA A 50 9.38 -3.71 -2.22
N GLU A 51 9.22 -2.40 -2.35
CA GLU A 51 9.56 -1.63 -3.55
C GLU A 51 11.07 -1.68 -3.84
N ALA A 52 11.93 -1.50 -2.83
CA ALA A 52 13.38 -1.59 -2.95
C ALA A 52 13.91 -3.02 -3.24
N GLY A 53 13.03 -3.99 -3.52
CA GLY A 53 13.39 -5.35 -3.90
C GLY A 53 13.72 -6.29 -2.75
N VAL A 54 13.45 -5.91 -1.50
CA VAL A 54 13.84 -6.70 -0.31
C VAL A 54 12.76 -7.71 0.11
N VAL A 55 11.52 -7.59 -0.39
CA VAL A 55 10.41 -8.40 0.12
C VAL A 55 9.76 -9.22 -0.99
N ALA A 56 10.34 -10.39 -1.26
CA ALA A 56 9.64 -11.50 -1.93
C ALA A 56 8.45 -12.05 -1.10
N ASN A 57 8.23 -11.54 0.12
CA ASN A 57 7.27 -12.08 1.06
C ASN A 57 6.28 -11.01 1.52
N TYR A 58 5.21 -10.78 0.76
CA TYR A 58 4.12 -9.83 1.06
C TYR A 58 3.36 -10.12 2.38
N ARG A 59 3.67 -11.23 3.05
CA ARG A 59 3.00 -11.66 4.29
C ARG A 59 2.99 -10.59 5.40
N PRO A 60 4.08 -9.86 5.71
CA PRO A 60 4.06 -8.79 6.71
C PRO A 60 3.09 -7.68 6.34
N ILE A 61 3.05 -7.26 5.07
CA ILE A 61 2.15 -6.22 4.56
C ILE A 61 0.67 -6.65 4.74
N ILE A 62 0.34 -7.87 4.32
CA ILE A 62 -1.03 -8.43 4.47
C ILE A 62 -1.41 -8.56 5.95
N SER A 63 -0.47 -9.00 6.80
CA SER A 63 -0.70 -9.13 8.24
C SER A 63 -0.97 -7.78 8.91
N ARG A 64 -0.21 -6.73 8.55
CA ARG A 64 -0.38 -5.36 9.10
C ARG A 64 -1.71 -4.76 8.69
N LEU A 65 -2.10 -4.96 7.44
CA LEU A 65 -3.39 -4.54 6.92
C LEU A 65 -4.56 -5.24 7.63
N GLY A 66 -4.44 -6.55 7.86
CA GLY A 66 -5.41 -7.30 8.66
C GLY A 66 -5.53 -6.78 10.09
N ALA A 67 -4.40 -6.42 10.73
CA ALA A 67 -4.40 -5.81 12.05
C ALA A 67 -5.06 -4.43 12.05
N LEU A 68 -4.76 -3.58 11.06
CA LEU A 68 -5.34 -2.24 10.91
C LEU A 68 -6.87 -2.29 10.80
N ARG A 69 -7.40 -3.15 9.92
CA ARG A 69 -8.84 -3.38 9.76
C ARG A 69 -9.48 -3.87 11.07
N LYS A 70 -8.86 -4.83 11.76
CA LYS A 70 -9.35 -5.37 13.03
C LYS A 70 -9.39 -4.30 14.13
N ASN A 71 -8.35 -3.48 14.22
CA ASN A 71 -8.27 -2.41 15.21
C ASN A 71 -9.32 -1.34 14.95
N LEU A 72 -9.57 -0.98 13.68
CA LEU A 72 -10.63 -0.05 13.29
C LEU A 72 -12.03 -0.59 13.67
N GLU A 73 -12.32 -1.87 13.41
CA GLU A 73 -13.61 -2.46 13.79
C GLU A 73 -13.79 -2.55 15.31
N ASN A 74 -12.72 -2.88 16.05
CA ASN A 74 -12.73 -2.83 17.50
C ASN A 74 -13.00 -1.41 18.01
N LEU A 75 -12.35 -0.41 17.42
CA LEU A 75 -12.51 0.99 17.77
C LEU A 75 -13.97 1.45 17.56
N LYS A 76 -14.57 1.16 16.40
CA LYS A 76 -15.99 1.45 16.12
C LYS A 76 -16.92 0.79 17.14
N ARG A 77 -16.65 -0.45 17.53
CA ARG A 77 -17.44 -1.17 18.54
C ARG A 77 -17.33 -0.51 19.92
N LEU A 78 -16.13 -0.16 20.35
CA LEU A 78 -15.90 0.53 21.62
C LEU A 78 -16.63 1.88 21.67
N PHE A 79 -16.63 2.64 20.57
CA PHE A 79 -17.38 3.90 20.48
C PHE A 79 -18.89 3.72 20.53
N LYS A 80 -19.44 2.65 19.95
CA LYS A 80 -20.87 2.34 20.09
C LYS A 80 -21.25 1.98 21.52
N GLN A 81 -20.34 1.34 22.26
CA GLN A 81 -20.57 0.88 23.63
C GLN A 81 -20.40 1.97 24.68
N SER A 82 -19.59 2.98 24.41
CA SER A 82 -19.19 3.99 25.40
C SER A 82 -20.28 5.02 25.72
N HIS A 83 -21.40 5.05 24.98
CA HIS A 83 -22.46 6.08 25.09
C HIS A 83 -21.94 7.52 25.20
N LEU A 84 -20.69 7.78 24.81
CA LEU A 84 -20.08 9.10 24.84
C LEU A 84 -20.98 10.01 24.01
N VAL A 85 -21.20 11.24 24.49
CA VAL A 85 -21.79 12.28 23.66
C VAL A 85 -20.76 12.58 22.58
N ILE A 86 -20.79 11.78 21.51
CA ILE A 86 -19.93 11.92 20.34
C ILE A 86 -20.33 13.25 19.72
N GLY A 87 -19.59 14.31 20.05
CA GLY A 87 -19.71 15.56 19.33
C GLY A 87 -19.51 15.30 17.84
N ASN A 88 -20.19 16.05 16.97
CA ASN A 88 -20.19 15.85 15.52
C ASN A 88 -18.76 15.64 14.96
N ASP A 89 -17.78 16.40 15.46
CA ASP A 89 -16.36 16.28 15.13
C ASP A 89 -15.76 14.88 15.30
N PHE A 90 -16.17 14.16 16.35
CA PHE A 90 -15.60 12.87 16.70
C PHE A 90 -16.10 11.77 15.75
N SER A 91 -17.40 11.78 15.44
CA SER A 91 -17.96 10.90 14.41
C SER A 91 -17.31 11.16 13.06
N GLN A 92 -17.11 12.43 12.69
CA GLN A 92 -16.45 12.81 11.45
C GLN A 92 -15.00 12.33 11.39
N LEU A 93 -14.23 12.42 12.47
CA LEU A 93 -12.87 11.91 12.51
C LEU A 93 -12.81 10.38 12.42
N LEU A 94 -13.76 9.67 13.04
CA LEU A 94 -13.85 8.22 12.93
C LEU A 94 -14.22 7.77 11.49
N ASP A 95 -15.12 8.50 10.83
CA ASP A 95 -15.46 8.24 9.42
C ASP A 95 -14.28 8.52 8.49
N LYS A 96 -13.54 9.63 8.72
CA LYS A 96 -12.30 9.91 8.00
C LYS A 96 -11.26 8.82 8.20
N LEU A 97 -11.09 8.34 9.43
CA LEU A 97 -10.17 7.24 9.72
C LEU A 97 -10.55 5.98 8.95
N LYS A 98 -11.85 5.65 8.89
CA LYS A 98 -12.35 4.55 8.08
C LYS A 98 -11.99 4.71 6.60
N VAL A 99 -12.30 5.87 6.02
CA VAL A 99 -12.02 6.15 4.60
C VAL A 99 -10.51 6.05 4.30
N SER A 100 -9.68 6.57 5.20
CA SER A 100 -8.22 6.50 5.07
C SER A 100 -7.69 5.06 5.10
N VAL A 101 -8.17 4.25 6.05
CA VAL A 101 -7.83 2.83 6.14
C VAL A 101 -8.29 2.06 4.90
N ASP A 102 -9.53 2.28 4.44
CA ASP A 102 -10.08 1.63 3.25
C ASP A 102 -9.31 2.03 1.95
N THR A 103 -8.85 3.28 1.88
CA THR A 103 -8.03 3.77 0.75
C THR A 103 -6.63 3.16 0.77
N THR A 104 -6.00 3.12 1.94
CA THR A 104 -4.68 2.49 2.14
C THR A 104 -4.74 1.00 1.80
N ASP A 105 -5.83 0.35 2.18
CA ASP A 105 -6.11 -1.05 1.90
C ASP A 105 -6.21 -1.34 0.39
N ALA A 106 -6.99 -0.55 -0.35
CA ALA A 106 -7.08 -0.66 -1.80
C ALA A 106 -5.72 -0.44 -2.48
N ALA A 107 -4.93 0.53 -2.01
CA ALA A 107 -3.59 0.80 -2.52
C ALA A 107 -2.62 -0.38 -2.28
N VAL A 108 -2.66 -1.00 -1.09
CA VAL A 108 -1.84 -2.19 -0.79
C VAL A 108 -2.22 -3.38 -1.67
N ALA A 109 -3.52 -3.61 -1.90
CA ALA A 109 -3.97 -4.66 -2.79
C ALA A 109 -3.51 -4.44 -4.24
N ALA A 110 -3.61 -3.20 -4.73
CA ALA A 110 -3.13 -2.80 -6.05
C ALA A 110 -1.60 -3.00 -6.17
N PHE A 111 -0.84 -2.51 -5.19
CA PHE A 111 0.61 -2.68 -5.10
C PHE A 111 1.00 -4.16 -5.18
N GLY A 112 0.41 -5.02 -4.35
CA GLY A 112 0.73 -6.45 -4.31
C GLY A 112 0.47 -7.18 -5.63
N ALA A 113 -0.72 -6.96 -6.22
CA ALA A 113 -1.08 -7.60 -7.49
C ALA A 113 -0.21 -7.13 -8.66
N GLN A 114 0.09 -5.84 -8.72
CA GLN A 114 0.84 -5.25 -9.83
C GLN A 114 2.34 -5.52 -9.70
N ASN A 115 2.90 -5.52 -8.49
CA ASN A 115 4.33 -5.72 -8.28
C ASN A 115 4.77 -7.16 -8.60
N VAL A 116 3.93 -8.18 -8.37
CA VAL A 116 4.20 -9.55 -8.82
C VAL A 116 4.32 -9.62 -10.35
N LEU A 117 3.32 -9.06 -11.05
CA LEU A 117 3.32 -9.05 -12.52
C LEU A 117 4.50 -8.24 -13.08
N LEU A 118 4.84 -7.11 -12.45
CA LEU A 118 5.97 -6.29 -12.83
C LEU A 118 7.30 -7.04 -12.68
N GLN A 119 7.51 -7.74 -11.56
CA GLN A 119 8.73 -8.54 -11.33
C GLN A 119 8.85 -9.68 -12.36
N ASP A 120 7.76 -10.37 -12.65
CA ASP A 120 7.73 -11.43 -13.66
C ASP A 120 8.07 -10.90 -15.06
N SER A 121 7.47 -9.75 -15.44
CA SER A 121 7.76 -9.10 -16.71
C SER A 121 9.19 -8.59 -16.81
N LEU A 122 9.75 -7.97 -15.76
CA LEU A 122 11.16 -7.55 -15.71
C LEU A 122 12.12 -8.73 -15.87
N ALA A 123 11.84 -9.85 -15.19
CA ALA A 123 12.66 -11.06 -15.29
C ALA A 123 12.56 -11.70 -16.68
N SER A 124 11.37 -11.70 -17.30
CA SER A 124 11.15 -12.20 -18.66
C SER A 124 11.85 -11.31 -19.70
N PHE A 125 11.71 -9.98 -19.57
CA PHE A 125 12.36 -8.99 -20.42
C PHE A 125 13.89 -9.11 -20.37
N THR A 126 14.48 -9.15 -19.17
CA THR A 126 15.93 -9.26 -18.98
C THR A 126 16.49 -10.55 -19.58
N ARG A 127 15.78 -11.68 -19.43
CA ARG A 127 16.17 -12.95 -20.06
C ARG A 127 16.13 -12.86 -21.58
N ALA A 128 15.07 -12.29 -22.16
CA ALA A 128 14.97 -12.13 -23.61
C ALA A 128 16.06 -11.21 -24.16
N LEU A 129 16.38 -10.11 -23.45
CA LEU A 129 17.44 -9.18 -23.83
C LEU A 129 18.82 -9.87 -23.85
N SER A 130 19.08 -10.73 -22.88
CA SER A 130 20.36 -11.47 -22.76
C SER A 130 20.59 -12.52 -23.85
N ILE A 131 19.53 -12.93 -24.56
CA ILE A 131 19.58 -13.96 -25.61
C ILE A 131 19.78 -13.33 -27.00
N LEU A 132 19.33 -12.08 -27.19
CA LEU A 132 19.35 -11.38 -28.48
C LEU A 132 20.74 -11.27 -29.14
N PRO A 133 21.80 -10.83 -28.42
CA PRO A 133 23.15 -10.75 -28.99
C PRO A 133 23.73 -12.11 -29.42
N LYS A 134 23.17 -13.23 -28.94
CA LYS A 134 23.62 -14.59 -29.27
C LYS A 134 22.94 -15.15 -30.52
N MET A 135 21.86 -14.54 -30.98
CA MET A 135 21.10 -14.99 -32.17
C MET A 135 21.43 -14.19 -33.43
N SER A 136 21.75 -12.90 -33.29
CA SER A 136 22.00 -12.01 -34.42
C SER A 136 23.50 -11.77 -34.62
N SER A 137 24.00 -12.03 -35.83
CA SER A 137 25.40 -11.75 -36.23
C SER A 137 25.61 -10.33 -36.76
N THR A 138 24.56 -9.50 -36.79
CA THR A 138 24.60 -8.12 -37.29
C THR A 138 24.79 -7.11 -36.17
N ASP A 139 25.81 -6.27 -36.27
CA ASP A 139 26.20 -5.26 -35.26
C ASP A 139 25.02 -4.36 -34.83
N GLN A 140 24.14 -4.00 -35.76
CA GLN A 140 23.00 -3.11 -35.50
C GLN A 140 21.96 -3.68 -34.52
N THR A 141 21.78 -5.01 -34.48
CA THR A 141 20.85 -5.63 -33.52
C THR A 141 21.43 -5.68 -32.10
N VAL A 142 22.75 -5.81 -32.01
CA VAL A 142 23.46 -5.79 -30.72
C VAL A 142 23.44 -4.39 -30.12
N GLU A 143 23.67 -3.35 -30.93
CA GLU A 143 23.61 -1.95 -30.51
C GLU A 143 22.22 -1.56 -29.97
N ASN A 144 21.15 -1.85 -30.73
CA ASN A 144 19.77 -1.57 -30.32
C ASN A 144 19.37 -2.31 -29.02
N SER A 145 19.90 -3.52 -28.80
CA SER A 145 19.62 -4.28 -27.57
C SER A 145 20.28 -3.66 -26.33
N ASN A 146 21.49 -3.12 -26.46
CA ASN A 146 22.18 -2.44 -25.37
C ASN A 146 21.50 -1.11 -25.03
N GLU A 147 21.11 -0.34 -26.05
CA GLU A 147 20.36 0.90 -25.89
C GLU A 147 19.01 0.67 -25.20
N LEU A 148 18.22 -0.28 -25.69
CA LEU A 148 16.94 -0.65 -25.06
C LEU A 148 17.11 -1.09 -23.59
N GLY A 149 18.15 -1.87 -23.30
CA GLY A 149 18.49 -2.26 -21.93
C GLY A 149 18.78 -1.05 -21.03
N SER A 150 19.56 -0.10 -21.54
CA SER A 150 19.92 1.14 -20.83
C SER A 150 18.71 2.04 -20.56
N LEU A 151 17.84 2.22 -21.56
CA LEU A 151 16.61 2.99 -21.45
C LEU A 151 15.67 2.35 -20.43
N MET A 152 15.48 1.02 -20.49
CA MET A 152 14.65 0.30 -19.54
C MET A 152 15.19 0.41 -18.11
N LEU A 153 16.51 0.32 -17.90
CA LEU A 153 17.12 0.53 -16.58
C LEU A 153 16.93 1.96 -16.07
N GLN A 154 16.99 2.97 -16.95
CA GLN A 154 16.71 4.34 -16.58
C GLN A 154 15.23 4.53 -16.19
N PHE A 155 14.31 3.95 -16.95
CA PHE A 155 12.88 3.98 -16.66
C PHE A 155 12.54 3.28 -15.34
N VAL A 156 13.16 2.13 -15.05
CA VAL A 156 12.99 1.42 -13.78
C VAL A 156 13.41 2.28 -12.58
N ARG A 157 14.47 3.08 -12.71
CA ARG A 157 14.94 3.97 -11.65
C ARG A 157 14.11 5.25 -11.52
N GLN A 158 13.68 5.80 -12.66
CA GLN A 158 12.96 7.06 -12.71
C GLN A 158 11.95 7.04 -13.87
N PRO A 159 10.72 6.55 -13.63
CA PRO A 159 9.71 6.48 -14.66
C PRO A 159 9.36 7.88 -15.16
N SER A 160 9.34 8.07 -16.47
CA SER A 160 8.88 9.31 -17.08
C SER A 160 8.10 9.03 -18.36
N PRO A 161 7.12 9.89 -18.72
CA PRO A 161 6.40 9.75 -19.99
C PRO A 161 7.34 9.76 -21.20
N THR A 162 8.40 10.57 -21.17
CA THR A 162 9.40 10.66 -22.24
C THR A 162 10.12 9.34 -22.45
N LEU A 163 10.67 8.74 -21.37
CA LEU A 163 11.33 7.44 -21.45
C LEU A 163 10.37 6.33 -21.88
N SER A 164 9.11 6.39 -21.46
CA SER A 164 8.09 5.41 -21.88
C SER A 164 7.84 5.45 -23.39
N LEU A 165 7.77 6.66 -23.97
CA LEU A 165 7.61 6.84 -25.41
C LEU A 165 8.85 6.37 -26.18
N GLU A 166 10.04 6.69 -25.68
CA GLU A 166 11.32 6.31 -26.30
C GLU A 166 11.51 4.79 -26.30
N ILE A 167 11.28 4.12 -25.15
CA ILE A 167 11.32 2.66 -25.06
C ILE A 167 10.27 2.03 -25.98
N SER A 168 9.05 2.59 -26.05
CA SER A 168 8.01 2.07 -26.93
C SER A 168 8.42 2.14 -28.40
N HIS A 169 9.05 3.25 -28.81
CA HIS A 169 9.58 3.44 -30.15
C HIS A 169 10.65 2.40 -30.47
N GLU A 170 11.62 2.19 -29.58
CA GLU A 170 12.69 1.20 -29.78
C GLU A 170 12.16 -0.24 -29.87
N LEU A 171 11.16 -0.58 -29.06
CA LEU A 171 10.50 -1.89 -29.15
C LEU A 171 9.80 -2.08 -30.50
N ASP A 172 9.14 -1.04 -31.01
CA ASP A 172 8.47 -1.09 -32.31
C ASP A 172 9.48 -1.19 -33.47
N MET A 173 10.60 -0.47 -33.38
CA MET A 173 11.68 -0.52 -34.39
C MET A 173 12.34 -1.90 -34.41
N LEU A 174 12.66 -2.46 -33.23
CA LEU A 174 13.21 -3.81 -33.12
C LEU A 174 12.27 -4.87 -33.68
N GLN A 175 10.97 -4.73 -33.41
CA GLN A 175 9.94 -5.65 -33.92
C GLN A 175 9.79 -5.56 -35.44
N LYS A 176 9.87 -4.37 -36.04
CA LYS A 176 9.85 -4.16 -37.50
C LYS A 176 11.10 -4.73 -38.17
N ALA A 177 12.29 -4.50 -37.60
CA ALA A 177 13.56 -4.93 -38.19
C ALA A 177 13.70 -6.46 -38.30
N SER A 178 13.22 -7.21 -37.31
CA SER A 178 13.22 -8.68 -37.32
C SER A 178 11.97 -9.30 -37.97
N GLY A 179 11.03 -8.47 -38.45
CA GLY A 179 9.73 -8.95 -38.95
C GLY A 179 8.89 -9.69 -37.90
N GLY A 180 9.20 -9.52 -36.61
CA GLY A 180 8.48 -10.14 -35.48
C GLY A 180 8.58 -11.67 -35.37
N ALA A 181 9.39 -12.33 -36.21
CA ALA A 181 9.47 -13.79 -36.25
C ALA A 181 10.28 -14.38 -35.07
N GLU A 182 11.24 -13.62 -34.55
CA GLU A 182 12.09 -14.07 -33.44
C GLU A 182 11.37 -14.03 -32.10
N VAL A 183 11.42 -15.17 -31.40
CA VAL A 183 10.76 -15.34 -30.09
C VAL A 183 11.25 -14.30 -29.06
N PRO A 184 12.56 -14.03 -28.89
CA PRO A 184 13.02 -13.05 -27.90
C PRO A 184 12.51 -11.63 -28.17
N ILE A 185 12.42 -11.22 -29.43
CA ILE A 185 11.95 -9.89 -29.82
C ILE A 185 10.45 -9.73 -29.50
N ARG A 186 9.63 -10.76 -29.74
CA ARG A 186 8.22 -10.74 -29.32
C ARG A 186 8.07 -10.66 -27.81
N ILE A 187 8.93 -11.37 -27.05
CA ILE A 187 8.92 -11.32 -25.59
C ILE A 187 9.29 -9.91 -25.12
N LEU A 188 10.37 -9.31 -25.64
CA LEU A 188 10.75 -7.94 -25.29
C LEU A 188 9.63 -6.94 -25.55
N ALA A 189 9.01 -7.00 -26.73
CA ALA A 189 7.93 -6.08 -27.09
C ALA A 189 6.68 -6.28 -26.21
N ARG A 190 6.37 -7.53 -25.82
CA ARG A 190 5.24 -7.82 -24.92
C ARG A 190 5.54 -7.36 -23.49
N GLU A 191 6.64 -7.83 -22.90
CA GLU A 191 6.97 -7.57 -21.50
C GLU A 191 7.37 -6.11 -21.29
N GLY A 192 8.03 -5.48 -22.25
CA GLY A 192 8.37 -4.06 -22.22
C GLY A 192 7.11 -3.19 -22.08
N ARG A 193 6.08 -3.44 -22.90
CA ARG A 193 4.79 -2.71 -22.79
C ARG A 193 4.09 -2.95 -21.45
N VAL A 194 4.19 -4.17 -20.90
CA VAL A 194 3.67 -4.46 -19.56
C VAL A 194 4.41 -3.64 -18.50
N ILE A 195 5.75 -3.62 -18.53
CA ILE A 195 6.58 -2.83 -17.59
C ILE A 195 6.23 -1.35 -17.67
N LEU A 196 6.17 -0.78 -18.87
CA LEU A 196 5.82 0.63 -19.11
C LEU A 196 4.45 0.99 -18.53
N SER A 197 3.51 0.05 -18.52
CA SER A 197 2.16 0.25 -17.99
C SER A 197 2.05 0.06 -16.48
N LEU A 198 2.80 -0.89 -15.91
CA LEU A 198 2.67 -1.31 -14.51
C LEU A 198 3.55 -0.51 -13.57
N LEU A 199 4.78 -0.17 -13.96
CA LEU A 199 5.73 0.48 -13.07
C LEU A 199 5.20 1.83 -12.53
N PRO A 200 4.61 2.73 -13.34
CA PRO A 200 4.02 3.96 -12.80
C PRO A 200 2.90 3.68 -11.78
N ARG A 201 2.06 2.67 -12.04
CA ARG A 201 0.92 2.33 -11.16
C ARG A 201 1.39 1.74 -9.82
N VAL A 202 2.46 0.94 -9.83
CA VAL A 202 3.11 0.46 -8.62
C VAL A 202 3.63 1.63 -7.80
N ASN A 203 4.32 2.58 -8.44
CA ASN A 203 4.83 3.78 -7.76
C ASN A 203 3.70 4.66 -7.22
N ASP A 204 2.61 4.83 -7.96
CA ASP A 204 1.43 5.55 -7.50
C ASP A 204 0.81 4.89 -6.26
N ALA A 205 0.69 3.55 -6.27
CA ALA A 205 0.17 2.79 -5.13
C ALA A 205 1.08 2.92 -3.90
N VAL A 206 2.40 2.85 -4.09
CA VAL A 206 3.37 3.10 -3.01
C VAL A 206 3.19 4.52 -2.47
N ASN A 207 3.14 5.52 -3.34
CA ASN A 207 3.01 6.91 -2.94
C ASN A 207 1.71 7.15 -2.14
N MET A 208 0.58 6.59 -2.59
CA MET A 208 -0.69 6.65 -1.86
C MET A 208 -0.58 6.07 -0.45
N ILE A 209 0.18 4.99 -0.26
CA ILE A 209 0.41 4.40 1.06
C ILE A 209 1.31 5.30 1.91
N GLN A 210 2.37 5.86 1.33
CA GLN A 210 3.30 6.76 2.03
C GLN A 210 2.63 8.06 2.47
N THR A 211 1.71 8.59 1.68
CA THR A 211 0.98 9.83 2.00
C THR A 211 -0.33 9.59 2.75
N SER A 212 -0.56 8.37 3.27
CA SER A 212 -1.75 8.06 4.06
C SER A 212 -1.80 8.90 5.34
N ASP A 213 -2.97 9.51 5.60
CA ASP A 213 -3.27 10.32 6.78
C ASP A 213 -3.79 9.49 7.97
N THR A 214 -3.81 8.16 7.87
CA THR A 214 -4.33 7.24 8.90
C THR A 214 -3.73 7.50 10.28
N ALA A 215 -2.41 7.68 10.36
CA ALA A 215 -1.70 7.95 11.61
C ALA A 215 -2.06 9.33 12.19
N GLU A 216 -2.15 10.37 11.35
CA GLU A 216 -2.52 11.72 11.78
C GLU A 216 -3.95 11.76 12.32
N ILE A 217 -4.90 11.11 11.63
CA ILE A 217 -6.30 11.04 12.07
C ILE A 217 -6.40 10.29 13.40
N ALA A 218 -5.65 9.19 13.57
CA ALA A 218 -5.61 8.45 14.83
C ALA A 218 -5.07 9.31 15.98
N GLU A 219 -3.98 10.07 15.78
CA GLU A 219 -3.43 10.98 16.79
C GLU A 219 -4.38 12.14 17.13
N ARG A 220 -5.18 12.61 16.16
CA ARG A 220 -6.21 13.62 16.42
C ARG A 220 -7.37 13.07 17.24
N LEU A 221 -7.73 11.80 17.04
CA LEU A 221 -8.70 11.09 17.87
C LEU A 221 -8.19 10.83 19.29
N GLU A 222 -6.89 10.58 19.49
CA GLU A 222 -6.28 10.42 20.82
C GLU A 222 -6.30 11.71 21.66
N ARG A 223 -6.30 12.87 20.99
CA ARG A 223 -6.27 14.19 21.63
C ARG A 223 -7.65 14.79 21.92
N LYS A 224 -8.73 14.13 21.50
CA LYS A 224 -10.12 14.52 21.74
C LYS A 224 -10.63 13.88 23.02
#